data_AF-A0A558CHF6-F1
#
_entry.id   AF-A0A558CHF6-F1
#
_cell.length_a   1.000
_cell.length_b   1.000
_cell.length_c   1.000
_cell.angle_alpha   90.00
_cell.angle_beta   90.00
_cell.angle_gamma   90.00
#
_symmetry.space_group_name_H-M   'P 1'
#
loop_
_entity.id
_entity.type
_entity.pdbx_description
1 polymer ?
#
loop_
_entity_poly.entity_id
_entity_poly.type
_entity_poly.pdbx_seq_one_letter_code
_entity_poly.pdbx_strand_id
1 'polypeptide(L)'
;MTITGSARRDGISVEVAPGGALRGLELSPDALRGGGPRLARSILALVREAGAQANERAKHVMAEELGGLGKDDLAALGLNQEASLTEAAEATTPDRWRV
;
A
#
# COMPACT_ATOMS: atom_id res chain seq x y z
N MET A 1 -4.38 10.47 13.34
CA MET A 1 -3.82 9.15 12.97
C MET A 1 -3.63 9.17 11.47
N THR A 2 -2.44 8.90 10.95
CA THR A 2 -2.17 8.96 9.50
C THR A 2 -2.28 7.55 8.93
N ILE A 3 -3.19 7.32 7.99
CA ILE A 3 -3.29 6.04 7.30
C ILE A 3 -2.14 5.97 6.29
N THR A 4 -1.29 4.97 6.43
CA THR A 4 -0.23 4.64 5.47
C THR A 4 -0.16 3.14 5.26
N GLY A 5 0.45 2.74 4.16
CA GLY A 5 0.87 1.37 3.88
C GLY A 5 2.38 1.35 3.68
N SER A 6 2.99 0.22 3.97
CA SER A 6 4.43 0.05 3.96
C SER A 6 4.81 -1.31 3.38
N ALA A 7 5.83 -1.33 2.54
CA ALA A 7 6.36 -2.56 1.96
C ALA A 7 7.89 -2.55 1.99
N ARG A 8 8.50 -3.73 2.17
CA ARG A 8 9.96 -3.87 2.27
C ARG A 8 10.45 -5.13 1.58
N ARG A 9 11.51 -5.00 0.76
CA ARG A 9 12.17 -6.14 0.08
C ARG A 9 13.59 -5.76 -0.34
N ASP A 10 14.53 -6.70 -0.26
CA ASP A 10 15.91 -6.55 -0.75
C ASP A 10 16.59 -5.24 -0.30
N GLY A 11 16.34 -4.82 0.95
CA GLY A 11 16.93 -3.60 1.50
C GLY A 11 16.32 -2.28 0.99
N ILE A 12 15.14 -2.35 0.37
CA ILE A 12 14.29 -1.21 -0.02
C ILE A 12 13.10 -1.20 0.92
N SER A 13 12.79 -0.04 1.51
CA SER A 13 11.58 0.18 2.31
C SER A 13 10.82 1.37 1.75
N VAL A 14 9.50 1.24 1.60
CA VAL A 14 8.62 2.32 1.13
C VAL A 14 7.47 2.52 2.09
N GLU A 15 7.03 3.77 2.20
CA GLU A 15 5.81 4.16 2.90
C GLU A 15 4.97 5.03 1.97
N VAL A 16 3.69 4.71 1.86
CA VAL A 16 2.75 5.33 0.93
C VAL A 16 1.46 5.68 1.67
N ALA A 17 0.93 6.87 1.43
CA ALA A 17 -0.40 7.27 1.88
C ALA A 17 -1.47 6.85 0.86
N PRO A 18 -2.74 6.75 1.27
CA PRO A 18 -3.86 6.44 0.37
C PRO A 18 -3.86 7.32 -0.89
N GLY A 19 -4.26 6.75 -2.02
CA GLY A 19 -4.17 7.38 -3.33
C GLY A 19 -2.76 7.35 -3.95
N GLY A 20 -1.81 6.64 -3.34
CA GLY A 20 -0.49 6.38 -3.91
C GLY A 20 0.57 7.45 -3.65
N ALA A 21 0.32 8.37 -2.72
CA ALA A 21 1.28 9.43 -2.38
C ALA A 21 2.46 8.87 -1.58
N LEU A 22 3.65 8.85 -2.18
CA LEU A 22 4.88 8.39 -1.51
C LEU A 22 5.24 9.32 -0.34
N ARG A 23 5.44 8.73 0.85
CA ARG A 23 5.81 9.43 2.09
C ARG A 23 7.25 9.19 2.51
N GLY A 24 7.74 7.98 2.28
CA GLY A 24 9.09 7.58 2.65
C GLY A 24 9.66 6.56 1.67
N LEU A 25 10.95 6.67 1.40
CA LEU A 25 11.74 5.70 0.65
C LEU A 25 13.12 5.59 1.31
N GLU A 26 13.45 4.39 1.79
CA GLU A 26 14.76 4.08 2.34
C GLU A 26 15.43 3.01 1.49
N LEU A 27 16.70 3.25 1.18
CA LEU A 27 17.55 2.35 0.40
C LEU A 27 18.79 2.02 1.21
N SER A 28 18.95 0.74 1.54
CA SER A 28 20.22 0.23 2.06
C SER A 28 21.27 0.17 0.95
N PRO A 29 22.57 0.16 1.29
CA PRO A 29 23.63 -0.04 0.30
C PRO A 29 23.46 -1.33 -0.52
N ASP A 30 22.87 -2.38 0.06
CA ASP A 30 22.64 -3.65 -0.63
C ASP A 30 21.64 -3.56 -1.78
N ALA A 31 20.63 -2.69 -1.65
CA ALA A 31 19.63 -2.46 -2.69
C ALA A 31 20.24 -1.91 -3.99
N LEU A 32 21.38 -1.20 -3.89
CA LEU A 32 22.07 -0.57 -5.02
C LEU A 32 22.89 -1.57 -5.85
N ARG A 33 23.27 -2.72 -5.27
CA ARG A 33 24.14 -3.71 -5.92
C ARG A 33 23.51 -4.33 -7.18
N GLY A 34 22.18 -4.32 -7.28
CA GLY A 34 21.43 -4.86 -8.42
C GLY A 34 21.36 -3.96 -9.65
N GLY A 35 21.89 -2.73 -9.57
CA GLY A 35 21.85 -1.74 -10.64
C GLY A 35 20.51 -1.01 -10.80
N GLY A 36 20.55 0.16 -11.46
CA GLY A 36 19.41 1.08 -11.58
C GLY A 36 18.11 0.46 -12.11
N PRO A 37 18.12 -0.34 -13.20
CA PRO A 37 16.90 -0.93 -13.73
C PRO A 37 16.21 -1.93 -12.79
N ARG A 38 16.98 -2.74 -12.05
CA ARG A 38 16.42 -3.68 -11.07
C ARG A 38 15.85 -2.91 -9.89
N LEU A 39 16.60 -1.92 -9.39
CA LEU A 39 16.17 -1.07 -8.29
C LEU A 39 14.85 -0.35 -8.62
N ALA A 40 14.74 0.27 -9.79
CA ALA A 40 13.53 0.97 -10.21
C ALA A 40 12.31 0.03 -10.27
N ARG A 41 12.47 -1.18 -10.84
CA ARG A 41 11.39 -2.18 -10.86
C ARG A 41 10.96 -2.59 -9.45
N SER A 42 11.92 -2.81 -8.55
CA SER A 42 11.62 -3.19 -7.17
C SER A 42 10.92 -2.07 -6.41
N ILE A 43 11.37 -0.82 -6.54
CA ILE A 43 10.71 0.34 -5.91
C ILE A 43 9.27 0.46 -6.41
N LEU A 44 9.03 0.43 -7.73
CA LEU A 44 7.69 0.55 -8.28
C LEU A 44 6.76 -0.59 -7.85
N ALA A 45 7.29 -1.82 -7.72
CA ALA A 45 6.52 -2.95 -7.20
C ALA A 45 6.13 -2.73 -5.72
N LEU A 46 7.09 -2.30 -4.90
CA LEU A 46 6.84 -2.03 -3.48
C LEU A 46 5.89 -0.85 -3.26
N VAL A 47 5.97 0.20 -4.09
CA VAL A 47 5.04 1.34 -4.02
C VAL A 47 3.60 0.90 -4.33
N ARG A 48 3.41 0.03 -5.33
CA ARG A 48 2.08 -0.55 -5.61
C ARG A 48 1.56 -1.38 -4.44
N GLU A 49 2.41 -2.22 -3.85
CA GLU A 49 2.07 -3.04 -2.69
C GLU A 49 1.68 -2.18 -1.47
N ALA A 50 2.51 -1.21 -1.12
CA ALA A 50 2.24 -0.27 -0.02
C ALA A 50 1.00 0.60 -0.30
N GLY A 51 0.79 1.02 -1.55
CA GLY A 51 -0.39 1.77 -1.97
C GLY A 51 -1.68 0.97 -1.82
N ALA A 52 -1.67 -0.31 -2.20
CA ALA A 52 -2.81 -1.21 -2.01
C ALA A 52 -3.13 -1.38 -0.51
N GLN A 53 -2.11 -1.59 0.33
CA GLN A 53 -2.29 -1.68 1.78
C GLN A 53 -2.87 -0.39 2.38
N ALA A 54 -2.37 0.78 1.95
CA ALA A 54 -2.87 2.07 2.40
C ALA A 54 -4.33 2.29 1.98
N ASN A 55 -4.67 1.93 0.74
CA ASN A 55 -6.00 2.07 0.19
C ASN A 55 -7.01 1.15 0.90
N GLU A 56 -6.66 -0.10 1.17
CA GLU A 56 -7.55 -1.01 1.91
C GLU A 56 -7.79 -0.53 3.34
N ARG A 57 -6.75 -0.08 4.04
CA ARG A 57 -6.90 0.52 5.38
C ARG A 57 -7.80 1.76 5.35
N ALA A 58 -7.64 2.62 4.34
CA ALA A 58 -8.47 3.81 4.16
C ALA A 58 -9.94 3.44 3.92
N LYS A 59 -10.22 2.42 3.11
CA LYS A 59 -11.58 1.92 2.89
C LYS A 59 -12.21 1.41 4.17
N HIS A 60 -11.51 0.61 4.96
CA HIS A 60 -12.05 0.08 6.22
C HIS A 60 -12.48 1.22 7.16
N VAL A 61 -11.59 2.19 7.36
CA VAL A 61 -11.91 3.37 8.18
C VAL A 61 -13.07 4.17 7.59
N MET A 62 -13.10 4.37 6.27
CA MET A 62 -14.21 5.08 5.63
C MET A 62 -15.53 4.29 5.68
N ALA A 63 -15.51 2.97 5.59
CA ALA A 63 -16.71 2.14 5.67
C ALA A 63 -17.34 2.20 7.08
N GLU A 64 -16.51 2.23 8.12
CA GLU A 64 -16.94 2.40 9.51
C GLU A 64 -17.53 3.79 9.77
N GLU A 65 -16.91 4.86 9.22
CA GLU A 65 -17.28 6.25 9.50
C GLU A 65 -18.37 6.82 8.57
N LEU A 66 -18.38 6.45 7.29
CA LEU A 66 -19.25 7.05 6.26
C LEU A 66 -20.45 6.18 5.86
N GLY A 67 -20.59 4.96 6.40
CA GLY A 67 -21.78 4.12 6.31
C GLY A 67 -22.60 4.28 5.02
N GLY A 68 -22.05 3.86 3.86
CA GLY A 68 -22.81 3.88 2.60
C GLY A 68 -22.07 4.28 1.33
N LEU A 69 -20.75 4.51 1.38
CA LEU A 69 -19.98 4.77 0.15
C LEU A 69 -19.90 3.49 -0.72
N GLY A 70 -20.34 3.60 -1.97
CA GLY A 70 -20.30 2.51 -2.94
C GLY A 70 -18.89 2.31 -3.49
N LYS A 71 -18.69 1.20 -4.24
CA LYS A 71 -17.41 0.91 -4.91
C LYS A 71 -16.97 2.04 -5.85
N ASP A 72 -17.94 2.71 -6.49
CA ASP A 72 -17.68 3.79 -7.44
C ASP A 72 -17.21 5.06 -6.75
N ASP A 73 -17.73 5.37 -5.55
CA ASP A 73 -17.28 6.50 -4.75
C ASP A 73 -15.84 6.29 -4.27
N LEU A 74 -15.50 5.06 -3.84
CA LEU A 74 -14.14 4.71 -3.44
C LEU A 74 -13.16 4.75 -4.61
N ALA A 75 -13.60 4.34 -5.82
CA ALA A 75 -12.79 4.45 -7.03
C ALA A 75 -12.53 5.93 -7.41
N ALA A 76 -13.53 6.80 -7.28
CA ALA A 76 -13.40 8.24 -7.53
C ALA A 76 -12.40 8.91 -6.56
N LEU A 77 -12.25 8.37 -5.35
CA LEU A 77 -11.25 8.79 -4.36
C LEU A 77 -9.85 8.23 -4.60
N GLY A 78 -9.64 7.47 -5.68
CA GLY A 78 -8.35 6.84 -5.99
C GLY A 78 -8.03 5.60 -5.14
N LEU A 79 -9.03 5.05 -4.44
CA LEU A 79 -8.91 3.82 -3.63
C LEU A 79 -9.20 2.56 -4.45
N ASN A 80 -8.83 2.54 -5.74
CA ASN A 80 -9.24 1.45 -6.63
C ASN A 80 -8.66 0.08 -6.22
N GLN A 81 -9.43 -1.00 -6.44
CA GLN A 81 -9.05 -2.38 -6.07
C GLN A 81 -8.15 -2.99 -7.13
N GLU A 82 -6.87 -3.23 -6.81
CA GLU A 82 -6.12 -4.29 -7.46
C GLU A 82 -6.31 -5.56 -6.63
N ALA A 83 -7.26 -6.42 -7.03
CA ALA A 83 -7.70 -7.58 -6.23
C ALA A 83 -6.55 -8.49 -5.76
N SER A 84 -5.51 -8.67 -6.59
CA SER A 84 -4.32 -9.44 -6.24
C SER A 84 -3.45 -8.79 -5.17
N LEU A 85 -3.47 -7.46 -5.05
CA LEU A 85 -2.76 -6.72 -4.00
C LEU A 85 -3.61 -6.55 -2.74
N THR A 86 -4.94 -6.54 -2.87
CA THR A 86 -5.88 -6.57 -1.74
C THR A 86 -5.71 -7.87 -0.93
N GLU A 87 -5.65 -9.03 -1.57
CA GLU A 87 -5.37 -10.31 -0.87
C GLU A 87 -4.01 -10.30 -0.14
N ALA A 88 -2.98 -9.72 -0.75
CA ALA A 88 -1.66 -9.59 -0.13
C ALA A 88 -1.68 -8.64 1.08
N ALA A 89 -2.44 -7.54 1.00
CA ALA A 89 -2.63 -6.61 2.11
C ALA A 89 -3.40 -7.26 3.24
N GLU A 90 -4.49 -7.98 2.96
CA GLU A 90 -5.26 -8.73 3.94
C GLU A 90 -4.42 -9.82 4.63
N ALA A 91 -3.48 -10.45 3.93
CA ALA A 91 -2.55 -11.42 4.52
C ALA A 91 -1.58 -10.79 5.54
N THR A 92 -1.36 -9.47 5.47
CA THR A 92 -0.60 -8.73 6.49
C THR A 92 -1.45 -8.25 7.67
N THR A 93 -2.77 -8.41 7.59
CA THR A 93 -3.70 -8.04 8.67
C THR A 93 -3.71 -9.16 9.72
N PRO A 94 -3.32 -8.89 10.99
CA PRO A 94 -3.38 -9.87 12.06
C PRO A 94 -4.80 -10.38 12.28
N ASP A 95 -4.97 -11.69 12.54
CA ASP A 95 -6.29 -12.34 12.66
C ASP A 95 -7.19 -11.68 13.73
N ARG A 96 -6.61 -11.08 14.76
CA ARG A 96 -7.32 -10.30 15.80
C ARG A 96 -8.08 -9.08 15.28
N TRP A 97 -7.88 -8.68 14.02
CA TRP A 97 -8.53 -7.53 13.38
C TRP A 97 -9.51 -7.94 12.27
N ARG A 98 -9.63 -9.24 11.98
CA ARG A 98 -10.65 -9.77 11.08
C ARG A 98 -11.90 -10.07 11.93
N VAL A 99 -12.98 -9.32 11.70
CA VAL A 99 -14.29 -9.50 12.36
C VAL A 99 -15.31 -9.89 11.30
#